data_AF-A0A534ZTE8-F1
#
_entry.id   AF-A0A534ZTE8-F1
#
_cell.length_a   1.000
_cell.length_b   1.000
_cell.length_c   1.000
_cell.angle_alpha   90.00
_cell.angle_beta   90.00
_cell.angle_gamma   90.00
#
_symmetry.space_group_name_H-M   'P 1'
#
loop_
_entity.id
_entity.type
_entity.pdbx_description
1 polymer ?
#
loop_
_entity_poly.entity_id
_entity_poly.type
_entity_poly.pdbx_seq_one_letter_code
_entity_poly.pdbx_strand_id
1 'polypeptide(L)' 'SYRAFGDDAGVFNGYDAFTVRPKGGGTPTTAYGRSTYVYARRGRDWKIVSAHFSPLPK' A
#
# COMPACT_ATOMS: atom_id res chain seq x y z
N SER A 1 -9.48 2.50 4.64
CA SER A 1 -10.75 3.02 4.07
C SER A 1 -10.70 2.87 2.56
N TYR A 2 -11.85 2.89 1.87
CA TYR A 2 -11.88 2.83 0.41
C TYR A 2 -12.99 3.70 -0.17
N ARG A 3 -12.86 4.04 -1.45
CA ARG A 3 -13.89 4.71 -2.26
C ARG A 3 -13.82 4.21 -3.69
N ALA A 4 -14.96 3.79 -4.24
CA ALA A 4 -15.11 3.52 -5.67
C ALA A 4 -15.48 4.81 -6.42
N PHE A 5 -15.05 4.93 -7.67
CA PHE A 5 -15.40 5.99 -8.59
C PHE A 5 -15.95 5.34 -9.86
N GLY A 6 -17.29 5.27 -9.95
CA GLY A 6 -17.94 4.45 -10.96
C GLY A 6 -17.62 2.96 -10.80
N ASP A 7 -17.63 2.24 -11.92
CA ASP A 7 -17.46 0.78 -11.97
C ASP A 7 -16.04 0.33 -12.35
N ASP A 8 -15.15 1.28 -12.65
CA ASP A 8 -13.84 1.04 -13.26
C ASP A 8 -12.67 1.69 -12.53
N ALA A 9 -12.90 2.51 -11.50
CA ALA A 9 -11.85 3.11 -10.70
C ALA A 9 -12.12 3.02 -9.19
N GLY A 10 -11.05 2.99 -8.39
CA GLY A 10 -11.16 2.96 -6.94
C GLY A 10 -9.88 3.41 -6.24
N VAL A 11 -10.03 3.91 -5.01
CA VAL A 11 -8.91 4.27 -4.13
C VAL A 11 -9.07 3.52 -2.82
N PHE A 12 -7.97 2.93 -2.34
CA PHE A 12 -7.86 2.29 -1.03
C PHE A 12 -6.76 2.95 -0.22
N ASN A 13 -7.02 3.18 1.07
CA ASN A 13 -6.04 3.63 2.04
C ASN A 13 -5.92 2.58 3.15
N GLY A 14 -4.70 2.16 3.43
CA GLY A 14 -4.36 1.11 4.40
C GLY A 14 -3.27 1.53 5.37
N TYR A 15 -3.11 0.70 6.39
CA TYR A 15 -1.93 0.66 7.24
C TYR A 15 -1.19 -0.63 6.97
N ASP A 16 0.13 -0.57 7.02
CA ASP A 16 1.01 -1.63 6.58
C ASP A 16 2.08 -1.88 7.63
N ALA A 17 2.49 -3.15 7.76
CA ALA A 17 3.57 -3.58 8.63
C ALA A 17 4.59 -4.35 7.79
N PHE A 18 5.82 -3.84 7.74
CA PHE A 18 6.93 -4.45 7.00
C PHE A 18 7.96 -5.00 7.97
N THR A 19 8.37 -6.25 7.77
CA THR A 19 9.56 -6.79 8.44
C THR A 19 10.80 -6.29 7.72
N VAL A 20 11.57 -5.43 8.38
CA VAL A 20 12.82 -4.88 7.88
C VAL A 20 13.99 -5.73 8.38
N ARG A 21 14.81 -6.20 7.45
CA ARG A 21 16.05 -6.94 7.73
C ARG A 21 17.23 -5.96 7.55
N PRO A 22 17.96 -5.61 8.63
CA PRO A 22 19.12 -4.74 8.51
C PRO A 22 20.20 -5.35 7.60
N LYS A 23 20.79 -4.51 6.74
CA LYS A 23 21.96 -4.90 5.94
C LYS A 23 23.14 -5.16 6.88
N GLY A 24 23.83 -6.28 6.68
CA GLY A 24 24.97 -6.69 7.51
C GLY A 24 24.62 -7.61 8.68
N GLY A 25 23.35 -8.05 8.78
CA GLY A 25 22.88 -8.88 9.88
C GLY A 25 22.36 -8.05 11.06
N GLY A 26 21.70 -8.71 12.00
CA GLY A 26 21.05 -8.08 13.15
C GLY A 26 19.59 -8.49 13.31
N THR A 27 19.00 -8.06 14.43
CA THR A 27 17.62 -8.36 14.77
C THR A 27 16.66 -7.69 13.78
N PRO A 28 15.73 -8.43 13.16
CA PRO A 28 14.68 -7.84 12.32
C PRO A 28 13.84 -6.85 13.11
N THR A 29 13.45 -5.76 12.46
CA THR A 29 12.54 -4.78 13.05
C THR A 29 11.23 -4.73 12.26
N THR A 30 10.18 -4.19 12.87
CA THR A 30 8.92 -3.93 12.18
C THR A 30 8.82 -2.43 11.88
N ALA A 31 8.58 -2.08 10.62
CA ALA A 31 8.27 -0.72 10.19
C ALA A 31 6.77 -0.62 9.92
N TYR A 32 6.13 0.42 10.47
CA TYR A 32 4.73 0.71 10.24
C TYR A 32 4.57 1.86 9.26
N GLY A 33 3.63 1.71 8.33
CA GLY A 33 3.37 2.67 7.27
C GLY A 33 1.89 2.89 7.03
N ARG A 34 1.62 3.89 6.20
CA ARG A 34 0.35 4.10 5.51
C ARG A 34 0.56 3.93 4.03
N SER A 35 -0.38 3.25 3.40
CA SER A 35 -0.41 3.05 1.95
C SER A 35 -1.67 3.65 1.35
N THR A 36 -1.54 4.18 0.15
CA THR A 36 -2.65 4.58 -0.71
C THR A 36 -2.46 3.90 -2.06
N TYR A 37 -3.48 3.18 -2.50
CA TYR A 37 -3.50 2.49 -3.79
C TYR A 37 -4.63 3.03 -4.65
N VAL A 38 -4.32 3.35 -5.90
CA VAL A 38 -5.30 3.69 -6.93
C VAL A 38 -5.42 2.51 -7.87
N TYR A 39 -6.66 2.05 -8.04
CA TYR A 39 -7.00 0.93 -8.91
C TYR A 39 -7.75 1.43 -10.15
N ALA A 40 -7.45 0.82 -11.28
CA ALA A 40 -8.26 0.92 -12.49
C ALA A 40 -8.57 -0.47 -13.02
N ARG A 41 -9.79 -0.66 -13.51
CA ARG A 41 -10.23 -1.90 -14.14
C ARG A 41 -9.67 -1.96 -15.57
N ARG A 42 -8.97 -3.05 -15.88
CA ARG A 42 -8.44 -3.36 -17.22
C ARG A 42 -9.05 -4.69 -17.65
N GLY A 43 -10.08 -4.61 -18.49
CA GLY A 43 -10.90 -5.76 -18.84
C GLY A 43 -11.65 -6.31 -17.62
N ARG A 44 -11.35 -7.56 -17.23
CA ARG A 44 -11.97 -8.20 -16.06
C ARG A 44 -11.18 -8.01 -14.76
N ASP A 45 -9.97 -7.49 -14.85
CA ASP A 45 -9.06 -7.41 -13.72
C ASP A 45 -8.97 -5.99 -13.16
N TRP A 46 -8.88 -5.90 -11.84
CA TRP A 46 -8.44 -4.68 -11.18
C TRP A 46 -6.91 -4.63 -11.12
N LYS A 47 -6.31 -3.52 -11.54
CA LYS A 47 -4.86 -3.31 -11.51
C LYS A 47 -4.54 -2.06 -10.69
N ILE A 48 -3.45 -2.11 -9.92
CA ILE A 48 -2.90 -0.92 -9.26
C ILE A 48 -2.24 -0.07 -10.34
N VAL A 49 -2.74 1.15 -10.53
CA VAL A 49 -2.18 2.13 -11.48
C VAL A 49 -1.38 3.23 -10.80
N SER A 50 -1.51 3.36 -9.48
CA SER A 50 -0.64 4.20 -8.65
C SER A 50 -0.60 3.66 -7.22
N ALA A 51 0.56 3.78 -6.57
CA ALA A 51 0.74 3.45 -5.17
C ALA A 51 1.64 4.50 -4.49
N HIS A 52 1.24 4.94 -3.31
CA HIS A 52 2.02 5.83 -2.46
C HIS A 52 2.18 5.18 -1.08
N PHE A 53 3.39 5.23 -0.54
CA PHE A 53 3.73 4.71 0.79
C PHE A 53 4.39 5.80 1.61
N SER A 54 4.01 5.90 2.88
CA SER A 54 4.64 6.82 3.82
C SER A 54 4.83 6.14 5.18
N PRO A 55 5.93 6.41 5.89
CA PRO A 55 6.11 5.90 7.24
C PRO A 55 5.10 6.55 8.21
N LEU A 56 4.77 5.81 9.26
CA LEU A 56 4.14 6.42 10.43
C LEU A 56 5.19 7.11 11.31
N PRO A 57 4.82 8.20 12.02
CA PRO A 57 5.66 8.76 13.07
C PRO A 57 6.01 7.69 14.12
N LYS A 58 7.23 7.80 14.68
CA LYS A 58 7.67 6.98 15.80
C LYS A 58 7.06 7.47 17.10
#